data_AF-A0A8T5KVK5-F1
#
_entry.id   AF-A0A8T5KVK5-F1
#
_cell.length_a   1.000
_cell.length_b   1.000
_cell.length_c   1.000
_cell.angle_alpha   90.00
_cell.angle_beta   90.00
_cell.angle_gamma   90.00
#
_symmetry.space_group_name_H-M   'P 1'
#
loop_
_entity.id
_entity.type
_entity.pdbx_description
1 polymer ?
#
loop_
_entity_poly.entity_id
_entity_poly.type
_entity_poly.pdbx_seq_one_letter_code
_entity_poly.pdbx_strand_id
1 'polypeptide(L)'
;FIKTYVADLKAAKFDDELVYRKKLTKQLSSYEKTTPPHVKAARKLPSLESNVIEYYITLDGPEPIQKLKHKLDYEHYVEKQIKPIAEQILSLFNEKFEDLAQETRQTKLF
;
A
#
# COMPACT_ATOMS: atom_id res chain seq x y z
N PHE A 1 7.80 17.49 -6.51
CA PHE A 1 7.59 16.17 -7.14
C PHE A 1 6.90 15.18 -6.20
N ILE A 2 7.53 14.78 -5.08
CA ILE A 2 6.96 13.79 -4.14
C ILE A 2 5.54 14.18 -3.66
N LYS A 3 5.32 15.45 -3.28
CA LYS A 3 3.99 15.98 -2.88
C LYS A 3 2.93 15.76 -3.97
N THR A 4 3.26 16.08 -5.22
CA THR A 4 2.38 15.92 -6.38
C THR A 4 2.07 14.46 -6.63
N TYR A 5 3.08 13.58 -6.56
CA TYR A 5 2.91 12.14 -6.72
C TYR A 5 1.98 11.54 -5.66
N VAL A 6 2.14 11.94 -4.40
CA VAL A 6 1.22 11.53 -3.31
C VAL A 6 -0.20 12.05 -3.55
N ALA A 7 -0.35 13.29 -4.04
CA ALA A 7 -1.66 13.85 -4.36
C ALA A 7 -2.34 13.10 -5.53
N ASP A 8 -1.59 12.76 -6.57
CA ASP A 8 -2.07 12.00 -7.72
C ASP A 8 -2.43 10.55 -7.34
N LEU A 9 -1.66 9.93 -6.45
CA LEU A 9 -1.97 8.61 -5.88
C LEU A 9 -3.27 8.67 -5.07
N LYS A 10 -3.44 9.68 -4.21
CA LYS A 10 -4.71 9.91 -3.48
C LYS A 10 -5.88 10.25 -4.40
N ALA A 11 -5.62 10.71 -5.62
CA ALA A 11 -6.62 11.00 -6.65
C ALA A 11 -6.96 9.78 -7.53
N ALA A 12 -6.56 8.56 -7.12
CA ALA A 12 -6.85 7.32 -7.83
C ALA A 12 -6.22 7.20 -9.23
N LYS A 13 -5.15 7.95 -9.51
CA LYS A 13 -4.51 7.95 -10.84
C LYS A 13 -3.54 6.78 -11.07
N PHE A 14 -3.17 6.08 -10.01
CA PHE A 14 -2.14 5.03 -10.04
C PHE A 14 -2.65 3.70 -9.45
N ASP A 15 -3.96 3.48 -9.41
CA ASP A 15 -4.58 2.33 -8.72
C ASP A 15 -4.10 0.98 -9.28
N ASP A 16 -3.91 0.88 -10.59
CA ASP A 16 -3.38 -0.31 -11.26
C ASP A 16 -1.92 -0.64 -10.84
N GLU A 17 -1.14 0.34 -10.40
CA GLU A 17 0.23 0.13 -9.93
C GLU A 17 0.32 -0.30 -8.46
N LEU A 18 -0.78 -0.21 -7.71
CA LEU A 18 -0.84 -0.55 -6.28
C LEU A 18 -1.06 -2.04 -6.02
N VAL A 19 -0.97 -2.89 -7.05
CA VAL A 19 -1.18 -4.34 -6.92
C VAL A 19 -0.02 -4.99 -6.16
N TYR A 20 -0.32 -5.63 -5.03
CA TYR A 20 0.62 -6.54 -4.39
C TYR A 20 0.56 -7.92 -5.02
N ARG A 21 1.73 -8.46 -5.38
CA ARG A 21 1.87 -9.85 -5.86
C ARG A 21 2.65 -10.68 -4.86
N LYS A 22 2.06 -11.79 -4.38
CA LYS A 22 2.75 -12.69 -3.44
C LYS A 22 2.50 -14.15 -3.75
N LYS A 23 3.57 -14.96 -3.69
CA LYS A 23 3.47 -16.42 -3.78
C LYS A 23 3.07 -17.01 -2.42
N LEU A 24 2.02 -17.81 -2.40
CA LEU A 24 1.64 -18.68 -1.30
C LEU A 24 2.60 -19.87 -1.27
N THR A 25 3.26 -20.06 -0.13
CA THR A 25 4.22 -21.15 0.08
C THR A 25 3.59 -22.40 0.71
N LYS A 26 2.41 -22.24 1.32
CA LYS A 26 1.63 -23.33 1.93
C LYS A 26 0.19 -23.26 1.43
N GLN A 27 -0.56 -24.34 1.61
CA GLN A 27 -2.00 -24.34 1.35
C GLN A 27 -2.74 -23.44 2.34
N LEU A 28 -3.85 -22.84 1.89
CA LEU A 28 -4.67 -21.93 2.72
C LEU A 28 -5.14 -22.56 4.03
N SER A 29 -5.39 -23.87 4.01
CA SER A 29 -5.80 -24.67 5.17
C SER A 29 -4.71 -24.83 6.24
N SER A 30 -3.43 -24.70 5.87
CA SER A 30 -2.31 -24.80 6.81
C SER A 30 -2.01 -23.49 7.57
N TYR A 31 -2.71 -22.40 7.26
CA TYR A 31 -2.55 -21.12 7.95
C TYR A 31 -3.59 -21.00 9.07
N GLU A 32 -3.28 -21.52 10.26
CA GLU A 32 -4.23 -21.58 11.38
C GLU A 32 -4.09 -20.42 12.38
N LYS A 33 -2.87 -19.92 12.63
CA LYS A 33 -2.59 -18.98 13.74
C LYS A 33 -2.45 -17.52 13.33
N THR A 34 -1.69 -17.24 12.27
CA THR A 34 -1.50 -15.89 11.74
C THR A 34 -1.84 -15.90 10.27
N THR A 35 -2.86 -15.13 9.88
CA THR A 35 -3.28 -15.02 8.49
C THR A 35 -2.67 -13.74 7.91
N PRO A 36 -1.54 -13.83 7.19
CA PRO A 36 -0.93 -12.66 6.56
C PRO A 36 -1.86 -12.09 5.49
N PRO A 37 -1.65 -10.83 5.04
CA PRO A 37 -2.61 -10.12 4.20
C PRO A 37 -2.90 -10.84 2.87
N HIS A 38 -1.87 -11.40 2.23
CA HIS A 38 -2.02 -12.19 1.01
C HIS A 38 -2.88 -13.46 1.21
N VAL A 39 -2.80 -14.11 2.37
CA VAL A 39 -3.66 -15.28 2.69
C VAL A 39 -5.10 -14.83 2.98
N LYS A 40 -5.29 -13.68 3.64
CA LYS A 40 -6.63 -13.09 3.86
C LYS A 40 -7.33 -12.76 2.53
N ALA A 41 -6.61 -12.13 1.60
CA ALA A 41 -7.12 -11.85 0.27
C ALA A 41 -7.42 -13.14 -0.49
N ALA A 42 -6.52 -14.12 -0.44
CA ALA A 42 -6.70 -15.41 -1.09
C ALA A 42 -7.93 -16.18 -0.58
N ARG A 43 -8.25 -16.10 0.72
CA ARG A 43 -9.46 -16.72 1.29
C ARG A 43 -10.77 -16.09 0.80
N LYS A 44 -10.76 -14.86 0.28
CA LYS A 44 -11.94 -14.22 -0.33
C LYS A 44 -12.24 -14.76 -1.74
N LEU A 45 -11.29 -15.49 -2.35
CA LEU A 45 -11.46 -16.15 -3.63
C LEU A 45 -11.95 -17.59 -3.45
N PRO A 46 -12.88 -18.07 -4.32
CA PRO A 46 -13.38 -19.44 -4.26
C PRO A 46 -12.31 -20.46 -4.67
N SER A 47 -11.44 -20.09 -5.61
CA SER A 47 -10.35 -20.92 -6.12
C SER A 47 -9.17 -20.03 -6.51
N LEU A 48 -7.96 -20.54 -6.27
CA LEU A 48 -6.72 -19.95 -6.79
C LEU A 48 -6.30 -20.75 -8.03
N GLU A 49 -6.22 -20.08 -9.18
CA GLU A 49 -5.70 -20.70 -10.40
C GLU A 49 -4.17 -20.89 -10.36
N SER A 50 -3.50 -20.16 -9.46
CA SER A 50 -2.05 -20.18 -9.32
C SER A 50 -1.64 -20.02 -7.86
N ASN A 51 -0.44 -20.49 -7.51
CA ASN A 51 0.16 -20.29 -6.19
C ASN A 51 0.56 -18.82 -5.94
N VAL A 52 0.23 -17.90 -6.84
CA VAL A 52 0.51 -16.47 -6.72
C VAL A 52 -0.82 -15.76 -6.62
N ILE A 53 -0.96 -14.93 -5.59
CA ILE A 53 -2.13 -14.09 -5.36
C ILE A 53 -1.76 -12.63 -5.61
N GLU A 54 -2.65 -11.95 -6.32
CA GLU A 54 -2.61 -10.52 -6.56
C GLU A 54 -3.72 -9.87 -5.75
N TYR A 55 -3.38 -8.86 -4.95
CA TYR A 55 -4.32 -8.23 -4.02
C TYR A 55 -3.98 -6.77 -3.78
N TYR A 56 -4.98 -6.02 -3.36
CA TYR A 56 -4.86 -4.64 -2.90
C TYR A 56 -5.02 -4.58 -1.38
N ILE A 57 -4.38 -3.60 -0.75
CA ILE A 57 -4.73 -3.15 0.60
C ILE A 57 -5.81 -2.08 0.48
N THR A 58 -6.95 -2.34 1.11
CA THR A 58 -8.09 -1.44 1.20
C THR A 58 -8.29 -1.01 2.64
N LEU A 59 -9.18 -0.02 2.84
CA LEU A 59 -9.57 0.45 4.17
C LEU A 59 -10.18 -0.67 5.04
N ASP A 60 -10.80 -1.68 4.43
CA ASP A 60 -11.35 -2.86 5.11
C ASP A 60 -10.39 -4.07 5.09
N GLY A 61 -9.10 -3.79 4.87
CA GLY A 61 -8.03 -4.77 4.81
C GLY A 61 -7.74 -5.31 3.41
N PRO A 62 -7.04 -6.45 3.30
CA PRO A 62 -6.56 -6.97 2.02
C PRO A 62 -7.70 -7.59 1.20
N GLU A 63 -7.81 -7.19 -0.07
CA GLU A 63 -8.81 -7.68 -1.02
C GLU A 63 -8.15 -8.15 -2.31
N PRO A 64 -8.58 -9.29 -2.89
CA PRO A 64 -8.03 -9.77 -4.14
C PRO A 64 -8.43 -8.84 -5.30
N ILE A 65 -7.59 -8.72 -6.32
CA ILE A 65 -7.86 -7.85 -7.49
C ILE A 65 -9.19 -8.18 -8.17
N GLN A 66 -9.61 -9.46 -8.17
CA GLN A 66 -10.83 -9.91 -8.83
C GLN A 66 -12.10 -9.58 -8.05
N LYS A 67 -12.00 -9.25 -6.75
CA LYS A 67 -13.15 -8.92 -5.89
C LYS A 67 -12.84 -7.71 -5.01
N LEU A 68 -12.38 -6.64 -5.62
CA LEU A 68 -12.26 -5.35 -4.96
C LEU A 68 -13.66 -4.79 -4.67
N LYS A 69 -13.95 -4.53 -3.40
CA LYS A 69 -15.22 -3.93 -2.96
C LYS A 69 -15.01 -2.59 -2.29
N HIS A 70 -13.91 -2.46 -1.55
CA HIS A 70 -13.61 -1.29 -0.74
C HIS A 70 -12.60 -0.39 -1.45
N LYS A 71 -12.59 0.89 -1.05
CA LYS A 71 -11.58 1.86 -1.53
C LYS A 71 -10.19 1.46 -1.04
N LEU A 72 -9.20 1.67 -1.91
CA LEU A 72 -7.78 1.50 -1.61
C LEU A 72 -7.38 2.34 -0.40
N ASP A 73 -6.55 1.77 0.47
CA ASP A 73 -5.97 2.50 1.60
C ASP A 73 -4.72 3.23 1.14
N TYR A 74 -4.90 4.40 0.52
CA TYR A 74 -3.80 5.21 0.01
C TYR A 74 -2.79 5.60 1.10
N GLU A 75 -3.24 5.76 2.35
CA GLU A 75 -2.36 6.10 3.46
C GLU A 75 -1.37 4.97 3.74
N HIS A 76 -1.84 3.72 3.71
CA HIS A 76 -0.99 2.54 3.81
C HIS A 76 0.13 2.53 2.75
N TYR A 77 -0.19 2.81 1.47
CA TYR A 77 0.82 2.82 0.41
C TYR A 77 1.83 3.96 0.56
N VAL A 78 1.35 5.14 0.97
CA VAL A 78 2.24 6.28 1.26
C VAL A 78 3.21 5.92 2.38
N GLU A 79 2.73 5.34 3.48
CA GLU A 79 3.58 5.00 4.62
C GLU A 79 4.49 3.80 4.38
N LYS A 80 4.03 2.77 3.66
CA LYS A 80 4.79 1.51 3.48
C LYS A 80 5.63 1.47 2.22
N GLN A 81 5.35 2.30 1.22
CA GLN A 81 6.12 2.33 -0.03
C GLN A 81 6.80 3.68 -0.23
N ILE A 82 6.05 4.78 -0.25
CA ILE A 82 6.61 6.09 -0.61
C ILE A 82 7.54 6.62 0.48
N LYS A 83 7.12 6.61 1.75
CA LYS A 83 7.89 7.10 2.88
C LYS A 83 9.27 6.44 2.98
N PRO A 84 9.44 5.11 3.02
CA PRO A 84 10.76 4.51 3.16
C PRO A 84 11.68 4.76 1.95
N ILE A 85 11.13 4.90 0.74
CA ILE A 85 11.92 5.24 -0.46
C ILE A 85 12.35 6.71 -0.39
N ALA A 86 11.44 7.60 -0.04
CA ALA A 86 11.71 9.02 0.10
C ALA A 86 12.70 9.28 1.24
N GLU A 87 12.53 8.66 2.41
CA GLU A 87 13.46 8.76 3.53
C GLU A 87 14.87 8.28 3.17
N GLN A 88 14.99 7.16 2.43
CA GLN A 88 16.30 6.70 1.94
C GLN A 88 16.97 7.73 1.05
N ILE A 89 16.24 8.33 0.10
CA ILE A 89 16.80 9.36 -0.78
C ILE A 89 17.13 10.64 0.02
N LEU A 90 16.23 11.10 0.87
CA LEU A 90 16.38 12.33 1.67
C LEU A 90 17.50 12.22 2.70
N SER A 91 17.76 11.01 3.22
CA SER A 91 18.89 10.75 4.11
C SER A 91 20.24 11.06 3.45
N LEU A 92 20.34 10.96 2.12
CA LEU A 92 21.53 11.38 1.37
C LEU A 92 21.72 12.90 1.37
N PHE A 93 20.64 13.65 1.53
CA PHE A 93 20.60 15.11 1.58
C PHE A 93 20.43 15.65 3.02
N ASN A 94 20.42 14.77 4.02
CA ASN A 94 20.24 15.10 5.43
C ASN A 94 18.89 15.78 5.76
N GLU A 95 17.87 15.57 4.91
CA GLU A 95 16.49 16.04 5.07
C GLU A 95 15.57 14.92 5.60
N LYS A 96 14.43 15.27 6.20
CA LYS A 96 13.43 14.30 6.68
C LYS A 96 12.16 14.38 5.87
N PHE A 97 11.51 13.23 5.69
CA PHE A 97 10.22 13.14 5.01
C PHE A 97 9.12 13.94 5.72
N GLU A 98 9.17 14.03 7.05
CA GLU A 98 8.21 14.80 7.84
C GLU A 98 8.25 16.29 7.54
N ASP A 99 9.44 16.85 7.27
CA ASP A 99 9.58 18.27 6.90
C ASP A 99 8.86 18.57 5.57
N LEU A 100 8.94 17.63 4.61
CA LEU A 100 8.20 17.73 3.36
C LEU A 100 6.70 17.51 3.55
N ALA A 101 6.27 16.66 4.47
CA ALA A 101 4.85 16.44 4.75
C ALA A 101 4.21 17.61 5.52
N GLN A 102 4.96 18.31 6.37
CA GLN A 102 4.47 19.38 7.25
C GLN A 102 4.55 20.79 6.68
N GLU A 103 5.24 21.02 5.57
CA GLU A 103 5.40 22.33 4.91
C GLU A 103 4.08 22.98 4.39
N THR A 104 2.92 22.43 4.74
CA THR A 104 1.61 23.06 4.50
C THR A 104 1.14 23.94 5.68
N ARG A 105 1.95 24.09 6.74
CA ARG A 105 1.69 25.03 7.85
C ARG A 105 2.88 25.95 8.16
N GLN A 106 3.54 26.52 7.16
CA GLN A 106 4.18 27.82 7.39
C GLN A 106 3.10 28.90 7.34
N THR A 107 2.35 29.02 8.44
CA THR A 107 1.68 30.30 8.73
C THR A 107 2.79 31.32 8.92
N LYS A 108 3.03 32.12 7.88
CA LYS A 108 3.62 33.45 8.02
C LYS A 108 2.89 34.16 9.15
N LEU A 109 3.54 34.33 10.28
CA LEU A 109 3.20 35.35 11.26
C LEU A 109 4.44 36.23 11.37
N PHE A 110 4.37 37.31 10.61
CA PHE A 110 5.05 38.56 10.92
C PHE A 110 4.47 39.14 12.20
#